data_AF-A0A378IAB8-F1
#
_entry.id   AF-A0A378IAB8-F1
#
_cell.length_a   1.000
_cell.length_b   1.000
_cell.length_c   1.000
_cell.angle_alpha   90.00
_cell.angle_beta   90.00
_cell.angle_gamma   90.00
#
_symmetry.space_group_name_H-M   'P 1'
#
loop_
_entity.id
_entity.type
_entity.pdbx_description
1 polymer ?
#
loop_
_entity_poly.entity_id
_entity_poly.type
_entity_poly.pdbx_seq_one_letter_code
_entity_poly.pdbx_strand_id
1 'polypeptide(L)'
;MDQLAIITISVTKTWRMTMPKETDSPILAISSAPKTESGAIDLTKAEHIAEGGTHMLYRFPDAPFVIKLMKQNPSPQELDELERKYAVLYDSFDKDGKQRCIREQHITHQVLLPGKEPQNAALSLVPYEQCFKAKIKFDFKIEPAELDPYLMEHNKELFDKANKALTHKEVNESDFDLNNYAIIDERIGAILQRLDDDPKLRDTMIEFLNHYRDFYQKTDIILDAMGFENILFFKDETGDWQFKVGSAIKHDTGKYTNELFNAMHTGKVDLNEFVNFTHAYFSPANIRAVNVCAMKLGLEPVIDNVTIDSEDLLAISQKLSIGERMLAYARHGDFEKMDQILQENKEQLSFNIRDFWAYSQIADEYIKHGQPPLALKNYLDTVNKFPVVLPEPPNEEIVRRIQNSKTDMIDRRNMHDKKIMLHQELKAVIHRTNAHNDNEQTVAVARDQKHREVPESTHIDAVDKPPTESHVSQKMTKQYRDKTQEIRKSDPGYMAPTESSMAKEREKYTPFSTTPKPP
;
A
#
# COMPACT_ATOMS: atom_id res chain seq x y z
N MET A 1 -79.22 -9.23 4.97
CA MET A 1 -78.03 -10.05 5.20
C MET A 1 -77.00 -9.60 4.18
N ASP A 2 -75.82 -9.23 4.69
CA ASP A 2 -74.52 -8.99 4.03
C ASP A 2 -74.47 -7.83 3.02
N GLN A 3 -73.98 -6.62 3.31
CA GLN A 3 -72.72 -6.10 3.88
C GLN A 3 -71.44 -6.43 3.10
N LEU A 4 -70.82 -5.35 2.59
CA LEU A 4 -69.50 -5.24 1.97
C LEU A 4 -68.38 -5.77 2.88
N ALA A 5 -67.33 -6.35 2.28
CA ALA A 5 -65.97 -6.23 2.79
C ALA A 5 -64.93 -6.32 1.65
N ILE A 6 -64.25 -5.20 1.45
CA ILE A 6 -62.97 -5.06 0.77
C ILE A 6 -61.93 -5.85 1.58
N ILE A 7 -61.24 -6.81 0.95
CA ILE A 7 -60.12 -7.51 1.59
C ILE A 7 -58.84 -6.69 1.33
N THR A 8 -58.48 -5.92 2.35
CA THR A 8 -57.13 -5.37 2.55
C THR A 8 -56.23 -6.50 3.04
N ILE A 9 -55.21 -6.88 2.26
CA ILE A 9 -54.17 -7.80 2.73
C ILE A 9 -53.13 -6.97 3.49
N SER A 10 -53.28 -6.93 4.81
CA SER A 10 -52.25 -6.45 5.74
C SER A 10 -51.11 -7.47 5.81
N VAL A 11 -49.94 -7.12 5.26
CA VAL A 11 -48.68 -7.84 5.52
C VAL A 11 -47.96 -7.17 6.68
N THR A 12 -48.44 -7.38 7.90
CA THR A 12 -47.65 -7.13 9.11
C THR A 12 -46.92 -8.42 9.49
N LYS A 13 -45.85 -8.72 8.75
CA LYS A 13 -44.87 -9.72 9.19
C LYS A 13 -43.81 -8.97 9.99
N THR A 14 -44.11 -8.77 11.27
CA THR A 14 -43.15 -8.29 12.27
C THR A 14 -42.04 -9.33 12.39
N TRP A 15 -40.92 -9.09 11.70
CA TRP A 15 -39.67 -9.79 11.95
C TRP A 15 -39.19 -9.41 13.34
N ARG A 16 -39.59 -10.18 14.36
CA ARG A 16 -38.84 -10.22 15.61
C ARG A 16 -37.57 -11.02 15.35
N MET A 17 -36.57 -10.37 14.76
CA MET A 17 -35.19 -10.77 14.99
C MET A 17 -34.97 -10.65 16.48
N THR A 18 -34.72 -11.79 17.11
CA THR A 18 -34.18 -11.81 18.47
C THR A 18 -32.75 -11.30 18.34
N MET A 19 -32.60 -9.98 18.52
CA MET A 19 -31.31 -9.32 18.69
C MET A 19 -30.54 -10.10 19.77
N PRO A 20 -29.27 -10.50 19.53
CA PRO A 20 -28.39 -10.88 20.61
C PRO A 20 -28.39 -9.75 21.64
N LYS A 21 -28.49 -10.13 22.92
CA LYS A 21 -28.69 -9.26 24.09
C LYS A 21 -28.02 -7.88 23.96
N GLU A 22 -28.82 -6.87 24.28
CA GLU A 22 -28.40 -5.54 24.73
C GLU A 22 -27.28 -5.64 25.77
N THR A 23 -26.03 -5.47 25.35
CA THR A 23 -24.98 -4.90 26.19
C THR A 23 -24.22 -3.92 25.33
N ASP A 24 -24.40 -2.64 25.66
CA ASP A 24 -23.75 -1.42 25.15
C ASP A 24 -24.39 -0.75 23.93
N SER A 25 -25.45 0.01 24.21
CA SER A 25 -25.89 1.13 23.36
C SER A 25 -24.73 2.13 23.15
N PRO A 26 -24.56 2.73 21.94
CA PRO A 26 -23.51 3.73 21.66
C PRO A 26 -23.43 4.84 22.71
N ILE A 27 -24.57 5.19 23.29
CA ILE A 27 -24.72 6.19 24.34
C ILE A 27 -23.92 5.82 25.60
N LEU A 28 -23.85 4.52 25.96
CA LEU A 28 -23.05 4.02 27.09
C LEU A 28 -21.55 4.04 26.77
N ALA A 29 -21.14 3.67 25.55
CA ALA A 29 -19.73 3.72 25.16
C ALA A 29 -19.18 5.15 25.14
N ILE A 30 -19.89 6.12 24.55
CA ILE A 30 -19.50 7.54 24.52
C ILE A 30 -19.53 8.16 25.92
N SER A 31 -20.41 7.70 26.80
CA SER A 31 -20.48 8.23 28.17
C SER A 31 -19.17 8.02 28.94
N SER A 32 -18.39 6.99 28.57
CA SER A 32 -17.07 6.69 29.15
C SER A 32 -15.92 7.51 28.54
N ALA A 33 -16.13 8.14 27.38
CA ALA A 33 -15.10 8.95 26.75
C ALA A 33 -14.86 10.25 27.56
N PRO A 34 -13.60 10.66 27.79
CA PRO A 34 -13.30 11.97 28.36
C PRO A 34 -14.00 13.11 27.62
N LYS A 35 -14.61 14.02 28.38
CA LYS A 35 -15.32 15.18 27.84
C LYS A 35 -14.71 16.50 28.33
N THR A 36 -14.86 17.54 27.54
CA THR A 36 -14.64 18.93 27.96
C THR A 36 -15.76 19.38 28.90
N GLU A 37 -15.60 20.55 29.53
CA GLU A 37 -16.67 21.19 30.32
C GLU A 37 -17.93 21.47 29.48
N SER A 38 -17.77 21.76 28.18
CA SER A 38 -18.87 21.93 27.22
C SER A 38 -19.53 20.62 26.78
N GLY A 39 -19.02 19.47 27.23
CA GLY A 39 -19.55 18.14 26.89
C GLY A 39 -19.05 17.55 25.56
N ALA A 40 -18.12 18.21 24.88
CA ALA A 40 -17.47 17.68 23.67
C ALA A 40 -16.52 16.53 24.02
N ILE A 41 -16.39 15.53 23.15
CA ILE A 41 -15.41 14.45 23.33
C ILE A 41 -14.01 15.06 23.20
N ASP A 42 -13.19 14.90 24.24
CA ASP A 42 -11.87 15.51 24.32
C ASP A 42 -10.80 14.59 23.70
N LEU A 43 -10.65 14.67 22.37
CA LEU A 43 -9.67 13.85 21.63
C LEU A 43 -8.22 14.28 21.89
N THR A 44 -7.97 15.38 22.62
CA THR A 44 -6.61 15.73 23.07
C THR A 44 -6.07 14.76 24.11
N LYS A 45 -6.98 14.03 24.78
CA LYS A 45 -6.66 12.96 25.74
C LYS A 45 -6.59 11.56 25.11
N ALA A 46 -6.85 11.45 23.81
CA ALA A 46 -6.76 10.18 23.08
C ALA A 46 -5.41 10.07 22.35
N GLU A 47 -4.90 8.85 22.22
CA GLU A 47 -3.80 8.56 21.33
C GLU A 47 -4.31 8.52 19.88
N HIS A 48 -3.63 9.22 18.98
CA HIS A 48 -3.83 9.05 17.53
C HIS A 48 -3.09 7.79 17.08
N ILE A 49 -3.83 6.69 16.94
CA ILE A 49 -3.27 5.35 16.73
C ILE A 49 -3.03 5.02 15.25
N ALA A 50 -3.82 5.58 14.34
CA ALA A 50 -3.70 5.37 12.91
C ALA A 50 -4.48 6.43 12.12
N GLU A 51 -4.19 6.58 10.83
CA GLU A 51 -4.93 7.45 9.93
C GLU A 51 -5.14 6.77 8.58
N GLY A 52 -6.39 6.69 8.14
CA GLY A 52 -6.75 6.19 6.81
C GLY A 52 -7.05 7.33 5.83
N GLY A 53 -7.39 6.99 4.58
CA GLY A 53 -7.73 7.96 3.54
C GLY A 53 -8.91 8.86 3.91
N THR A 54 -9.92 8.31 4.58
CA THR A 54 -11.18 9.01 4.93
C THR A 54 -11.37 9.26 6.42
N HIS A 55 -10.53 8.71 7.30
CA HIS A 55 -10.71 8.77 8.75
C HIS A 55 -9.39 8.95 9.52
N MET A 56 -9.46 9.50 10.72
CA MET A 56 -8.41 9.48 11.74
C MET A 56 -8.87 8.59 12.91
N LEU A 57 -8.00 7.72 13.41
CA LEU A 57 -8.33 6.75 14.44
C LEU A 57 -7.75 7.19 15.79
N TYR A 58 -8.63 7.40 16.75
CA TYR A 58 -8.29 7.80 18.11
C TYR A 58 -8.68 6.71 19.09
N ARG A 59 -7.82 6.48 20.09
CA ARG A 59 -8.10 5.56 21.19
C ARG A 59 -7.73 6.19 22.52
N PHE A 60 -8.68 6.19 23.45
CA PHE A 60 -8.39 6.53 24.84
C PHE A 60 -7.66 5.37 25.52
N PRO A 61 -6.77 5.65 26.49
CA PRO A 61 -6.17 4.60 27.31
C PRO A 61 -7.24 3.65 27.85
N ASP A 62 -7.01 2.34 27.70
CA ASP A 62 -7.87 1.26 28.17
C ASP A 62 -9.31 1.23 27.62
N ALA A 63 -9.66 2.09 26.66
CA ALA A 63 -10.98 2.05 26.03
C ALA A 63 -11.17 0.73 25.25
N PRO A 64 -12.35 0.08 25.37
CA PRO A 64 -12.70 -1.11 24.61
C PRO A 64 -13.14 -0.79 23.16
N PHE A 65 -13.04 0.48 22.75
CA PHE A 65 -13.41 0.98 21.43
C PHE A 65 -12.36 1.92 20.85
N VAL A 66 -12.46 2.15 19.55
CA VAL A 66 -11.72 3.14 18.78
C VAL A 66 -12.73 4.13 18.21
N ILE A 67 -12.38 5.42 18.23
CA ILE A 67 -13.11 6.47 17.56
C ILE A 67 -12.52 6.65 16.16
N LYS A 68 -13.29 6.36 15.12
CA LYS A 68 -12.97 6.70 13.74
C LYS A 68 -13.57 8.05 13.41
N LEU A 69 -12.78 9.11 13.51
CA LEU A 69 -13.20 10.45 13.15
C LEU A 69 -13.15 10.63 11.64
N MET A 70 -14.27 10.97 11.00
CA MET A 70 -14.31 11.18 9.55
C MET A 70 -13.58 12.48 9.18
N LYS A 71 -12.74 12.44 8.14
CA LYS A 71 -12.03 13.63 7.63
C LYS A 71 -12.97 14.60 6.93
N GLN A 72 -13.97 14.05 6.25
CA GLN A 72 -15.12 14.80 5.74
C GLN A 72 -16.24 14.73 6.78
N ASN A 73 -17.10 15.74 6.82
CA ASN A 73 -18.21 15.80 7.77
C ASN A 73 -19.53 15.55 7.03
N PRO A 74 -19.86 14.29 6.70
CA PRO A 74 -21.10 13.97 6.01
C PRO A 74 -22.33 14.43 6.79
N SER A 75 -23.38 14.71 6.03
CA SER A 75 -24.70 15.04 6.57
C SER A 75 -25.32 13.84 7.30
N PRO A 76 -26.27 14.08 8.23
CA PRO A 76 -27.00 12.99 8.89
C PRO A 76 -27.66 12.02 7.91
N GLN A 77 -28.17 12.52 6.78
CA GLN A 77 -28.79 11.66 5.75
C GLN A 77 -27.79 10.70 5.10
N GLU A 78 -26.56 11.15 4.83
CA GLU A 78 -25.50 10.31 4.28
C GLU A 78 -25.05 9.25 5.31
N LEU A 79 -25.01 9.62 6.60
CA LEU A 79 -24.74 8.67 7.68
C LEU A 79 -25.85 7.61 7.80
N ASP A 80 -27.12 8.02 7.77
CA ASP A 80 -28.26 7.09 7.80
C ASP A 80 -28.23 6.11 6.62
N GLU A 81 -27.84 6.58 5.42
CA GLU A 81 -27.68 5.72 4.26
C GLU A 81 -26.54 4.73 4.44
N LEU A 82 -25.40 5.19 4.97
CA LEU A 82 -24.25 4.35 5.27
C LEU A 82 -24.61 3.26 6.31
N GLU A 83 -25.35 3.60 7.36
CA GLU A 83 -25.81 2.63 8.35
C GLU A 83 -26.74 1.57 7.76
N ARG A 84 -27.63 1.93 6.83
CA ARG A 84 -28.46 0.94 6.12
C ARG A 84 -27.61 -0.02 5.28
N LYS A 85 -26.56 0.47 4.62
CA LYS A 85 -25.63 -0.38 3.86
C LYS A 85 -24.88 -1.35 4.78
N TYR A 86 -24.41 -0.88 5.93
CA TYR A 86 -23.78 -1.73 6.94
C TYR A 86 -24.75 -2.74 7.55
N ALA A 87 -26.03 -2.41 7.72
CA ALA A 87 -27.02 -3.38 8.20
C ALA A 87 -27.13 -4.58 7.25
N VAL A 88 -27.17 -4.34 5.94
CA VAL A 88 -27.17 -5.43 4.94
C VAL A 88 -25.86 -6.22 4.96
N LEU A 89 -24.72 -5.57 5.20
CA LEU A 89 -23.44 -6.24 5.39
C LEU A 89 -23.49 -7.19 6.59
N TYR A 90 -23.94 -6.71 7.74
CA TYR A 90 -24.06 -7.52 8.95
C TYR A 90 -25.00 -8.71 8.72
N ASP A 91 -26.15 -8.49 8.09
CA ASP A 91 -27.10 -9.56 7.80
C ASP A 91 -26.54 -10.62 6.84
N SER A 92 -25.66 -10.23 5.91
CA SER A 92 -25.08 -11.14 4.92
C SER A 92 -23.87 -11.92 5.46
N PHE A 93 -23.06 -11.29 6.30
CA PHE A 93 -21.80 -11.86 6.82
C PHE A 93 -21.90 -12.48 8.22
N ASP A 94 -22.80 -12.00 9.09
CA ASP A 94 -22.99 -12.50 10.45
C ASP A 94 -24.16 -13.50 10.57
N LYS A 95 -24.76 -13.95 9.45
CA LYS A 95 -25.96 -14.82 9.45
C LYS A 95 -25.82 -16.10 10.28
N ASP A 96 -24.59 -16.61 10.43
CA ASP A 96 -24.29 -17.83 11.20
C ASP A 96 -23.84 -17.53 12.64
N GLY A 97 -23.93 -16.27 13.09
CA GLY A 97 -23.55 -15.84 14.45
C GLY A 97 -22.05 -15.76 14.71
N LYS A 98 -21.20 -15.89 13.69
CA LYS A 98 -19.72 -15.92 13.81
C LYS A 98 -19.04 -14.55 13.99
N GLN A 99 -19.79 -13.46 14.04
CA GLN A 99 -19.28 -12.09 14.24
C GLN A 99 -18.14 -11.73 13.27
N ARG A 100 -18.37 -11.98 11.98
CA ARG A 100 -17.47 -11.69 10.86
C ARG A 100 -17.33 -10.19 10.59
N CYS A 101 -18.24 -9.35 11.06
CA CYS A 101 -18.15 -7.91 10.85
C CYS A 101 -17.63 -7.14 12.09
N ILE A 102 -16.93 -6.03 11.84
CA ILE A 102 -16.72 -4.97 12.83
C ILE A 102 -17.97 -4.10 12.82
N ARG A 103 -18.67 -4.03 13.95
CA ARG A 103 -19.90 -3.24 14.05
C ARG A 103 -19.55 -1.78 14.29
N GLU A 104 -19.70 -0.98 13.26
CA GLU A 104 -19.56 0.47 13.31
C GLU A 104 -20.88 1.12 13.70
N GLN A 105 -20.81 2.09 14.61
CA GLN A 105 -21.95 2.92 15.02
C GLN A 105 -21.64 4.37 14.65
N HIS A 106 -22.40 4.97 13.73
CA HIS A 106 -22.11 6.29 13.21
C HIS A 106 -22.90 7.36 13.97
N ILE A 107 -22.25 8.46 14.32
CA ILE A 107 -22.87 9.57 15.02
C ILE A 107 -22.23 10.90 14.64
N THR A 108 -23.00 11.99 14.77
CA THR A 108 -22.45 13.36 14.78
C THR A 108 -22.37 13.84 16.21
N HIS A 109 -21.18 14.23 16.67
CA HIS A 109 -20.97 14.74 18.02
C HIS A 109 -19.94 15.88 18.03
N GLN A 110 -20.02 16.78 19.00
CA GLN A 110 -18.95 17.73 19.25
C GLN A 110 -17.68 17.02 19.72
N VAL A 111 -16.55 17.35 19.10
CA VAL A 111 -15.21 16.87 19.44
C VAL A 111 -14.24 18.04 19.58
N LEU A 112 -13.30 17.92 20.53
CA LEU A 112 -12.15 18.82 20.66
C LEU A 112 -10.90 18.13 20.10
N LEU A 113 -10.34 18.66 19.02
CA LEU A 113 -9.09 18.19 18.42
C LEU A 113 -7.89 18.97 18.97
N PRO A 114 -6.67 18.38 18.97
CA PRO A 114 -5.47 19.11 19.36
C PRO A 114 -5.28 20.41 18.57
N GLY A 115 -5.19 21.54 19.29
CA GLY A 115 -4.99 22.87 18.70
C GLY A 115 -6.20 23.44 17.95
N LYS A 116 -7.40 22.89 18.13
CA LYS A 116 -8.64 23.40 17.53
C LYS A 116 -9.69 23.71 18.60
N GLU A 117 -10.68 24.51 18.24
CA GLU A 117 -11.90 24.69 19.06
C GLU A 117 -12.85 23.49 18.91
N PRO A 118 -13.75 23.26 19.89
CA PRO A 118 -14.80 22.25 19.77
C PRO A 118 -15.63 22.42 18.50
N GLN A 119 -15.82 21.34 17.76
CA GLN A 119 -16.56 21.35 16.49
C GLN A 119 -17.42 20.09 16.34
N ASN A 120 -18.55 20.20 15.64
CA ASN A 120 -19.35 19.04 15.26
C ASN A 120 -18.60 18.23 14.20
N ALA A 121 -18.45 16.93 14.44
CA ALA A 121 -17.86 16.02 13.49
C ALA A 121 -18.63 14.70 13.45
N ALA A 122 -18.71 14.12 12.26
CA ALA A 122 -19.11 12.74 12.05
C ALA A 122 -17.99 11.80 12.51
N LEU A 123 -18.36 10.80 13.28
CA LEU A 123 -17.46 9.75 13.74
C LEU A 123 -18.18 8.42 13.79
N SER A 124 -17.42 7.32 13.73
CA SER A 124 -17.92 6.01 14.10
C SER A 124 -17.20 5.47 15.33
N LEU A 125 -17.94 4.75 16.16
CA LEU A 125 -17.38 3.96 17.26
C LEU A 125 -17.26 2.52 16.78
N VAL A 126 -16.06 1.96 16.95
CA VAL A 126 -15.80 0.57 16.60
C VAL A 126 -15.19 -0.17 17.78
N PRO A 127 -15.54 -1.45 18.01
CA PRO A 127 -14.86 -2.27 19.00
C PRO A 127 -13.35 -2.35 18.75
N TYR A 128 -12.56 -2.36 19.82
CA TYR A 128 -11.13 -2.60 19.72
C TYR A 128 -10.86 -4.11 19.59
N GLU A 129 -10.71 -4.55 18.34
CA GLU A 129 -10.55 -5.97 17.99
C GLU A 129 -9.09 -6.45 18.15
N GLN A 130 -8.87 -7.58 18.82
CA GLN A 130 -7.51 -8.13 18.98
C GLN A 130 -6.99 -8.81 17.70
N CYS A 131 -7.85 -9.15 16.74
CA CYS A 131 -7.46 -9.79 15.48
C CYS A 131 -6.42 -8.96 14.70
N PHE A 132 -6.43 -7.63 14.84
CA PHE A 132 -5.42 -6.76 14.25
C PHE A 132 -4.00 -7.00 14.79
N LYS A 133 -3.84 -7.67 15.93
CA LYS A 133 -2.54 -8.08 16.49
C LYS A 133 -2.13 -9.50 16.11
N ALA A 134 -2.94 -10.23 15.33
CA ALA A 134 -2.61 -11.58 14.91
C ALA A 134 -1.26 -11.62 14.18
N LYS A 135 -0.44 -12.62 14.52
CA LYS A 135 0.90 -12.80 13.92
C LYS A 135 0.81 -13.28 12.48
N ILE A 136 -0.13 -14.18 12.20
CA ILE A 136 -0.39 -14.72 10.87
C ILE A 136 -1.69 -14.09 10.38
N LYS A 137 -1.57 -13.23 9.40
CA LYS A 137 -2.69 -12.53 8.78
C LYS A 137 -2.34 -12.08 7.37
N PHE A 138 -3.36 -11.89 6.56
CA PHE A 138 -3.28 -11.27 5.24
C PHE A 138 -4.60 -10.56 4.92
N ASP A 139 -4.56 -9.63 4.00
CA ASP A 139 -5.70 -8.97 3.37
C ASP A 139 -5.62 -9.25 1.86
N PHE A 140 -6.59 -8.75 1.10
CA PHE A 140 -6.53 -8.84 -0.35
C PHE A 140 -5.55 -7.85 -0.98
N LYS A 141 -4.85 -7.01 -0.18
CA LYS A 141 -4.13 -5.80 -0.58
C LYS A 141 -3.67 -5.80 -2.04
N ILE A 142 -4.59 -5.32 -2.85
CA ILE A 142 -4.52 -5.39 -4.29
C ILE A 142 -3.59 -4.28 -4.72
N GLU A 143 -2.58 -4.61 -5.51
CA GLU A 143 -1.90 -3.58 -6.26
C GLU A 143 -2.69 -3.49 -7.57
N PRO A 144 -3.43 -2.40 -7.84
CA PRO A 144 -4.22 -2.28 -9.05
C PRO A 144 -3.33 -2.22 -10.30
N ALA A 145 -2.86 -3.40 -10.69
CA ALA A 145 -2.05 -3.71 -11.85
C ALA A 145 -2.70 -3.23 -13.15
N GLU A 146 -4.02 -2.98 -13.11
CA GLU A 146 -4.84 -2.39 -14.16
C GLU A 146 -4.38 -1.01 -14.60
N LEU A 147 -3.73 -0.24 -13.73
CA LEU A 147 -3.14 1.05 -14.09
C LEU A 147 -1.63 1.08 -13.96
N ASP A 148 -0.98 -0.05 -13.76
CA ASP A 148 0.47 -0.11 -13.95
C ASP A 148 0.72 -0.14 -15.48
N PRO A 149 1.19 0.96 -16.10
CA PRO A 149 1.35 1.01 -17.54
C PRO A 149 2.41 0.01 -18.03
N TYR A 150 3.40 -0.33 -17.20
CA TYR A 150 4.37 -1.37 -17.55
C TYR A 150 3.67 -2.73 -17.63
N LEU A 151 2.91 -3.13 -16.60
CA LEU A 151 2.23 -4.42 -16.60
C LEU A 151 1.19 -4.52 -17.72
N MET A 152 0.38 -3.48 -17.90
CA MET A 152 -0.66 -3.43 -18.94
C MET A 152 -0.07 -3.53 -20.36
N GLU A 153 1.03 -2.83 -20.63
CA GLU A 153 1.68 -2.84 -21.94
C GLU A 153 2.37 -4.19 -22.23
N HIS A 154 3.07 -4.76 -21.23
CA HIS A 154 3.84 -6.00 -21.41
C HIS A 154 2.99 -7.27 -21.32
N ASN A 155 1.81 -7.22 -20.69
CA ASN A 155 0.96 -8.39 -20.44
C ASN A 155 -0.46 -8.23 -20.98
N LYS A 156 -0.67 -7.40 -22.01
CA LYS A 156 -1.99 -7.08 -22.56
C LYS A 156 -2.87 -8.32 -22.82
N GLU A 157 -2.33 -9.33 -23.48
CA GLU A 157 -3.07 -10.57 -23.79
C GLU A 157 -3.47 -11.35 -22.53
N LEU A 158 -2.63 -11.32 -21.49
CA LEU A 158 -2.93 -11.93 -20.20
C LEU A 158 -4.06 -11.20 -19.49
N PHE A 159 -4.04 -9.86 -19.47
CA PHE A 159 -5.14 -9.05 -18.94
C PHE A 159 -6.45 -9.32 -19.68
N ASP A 160 -6.43 -9.42 -21.02
CA ASP A 160 -7.60 -9.78 -21.82
C ASP A 160 -8.18 -11.14 -21.45
N LYS A 161 -7.32 -12.16 -21.33
CA LYS A 161 -7.75 -13.51 -20.93
C LYS A 161 -8.31 -13.53 -19.52
N ALA A 162 -7.63 -12.85 -18.58
CA ALA A 162 -8.07 -12.76 -17.19
C ALA A 162 -9.42 -12.03 -17.08
N ASN A 163 -9.61 -10.89 -17.75
CA ASN A 163 -10.88 -10.17 -17.76
C ASN A 163 -12.00 -11.05 -18.32
N LYS A 164 -11.80 -11.66 -19.48
CA LYS A 164 -12.78 -12.59 -20.06
C LYS A 164 -13.12 -13.76 -19.14
N ALA A 165 -12.14 -14.32 -18.44
CA ALA A 165 -12.37 -15.43 -17.50
C ALA A 165 -13.12 -14.99 -16.24
N LEU A 166 -12.84 -13.79 -15.73
CA LEU A 166 -13.21 -13.37 -14.38
C LEU A 166 -14.38 -12.40 -14.32
N THR A 167 -14.74 -11.73 -15.41
CA THR A 167 -15.82 -10.73 -15.41
C THR A 167 -16.92 -11.01 -16.46
N HIS A 168 -16.65 -11.83 -17.47
CA HIS A 168 -17.64 -12.17 -18.50
C HIS A 168 -18.31 -13.51 -18.21
N LYS A 169 -19.65 -13.50 -18.11
CA LYS A 169 -20.48 -14.70 -17.89
C LYS A 169 -20.47 -15.68 -19.06
N GLU A 170 -20.15 -15.20 -20.27
CA GLU A 170 -20.21 -15.98 -21.51
C GLU A 170 -18.82 -16.29 -22.06
N VAL A 171 -18.03 -17.09 -21.36
CA VAL A 171 -16.91 -17.81 -22.00
C VAL A 171 -16.83 -19.21 -21.41
N ASN A 172 -17.63 -20.13 -21.99
CA ASN A 172 -17.28 -21.55 -21.93
C ASN A 172 -15.93 -21.70 -22.64
N GLU A 173 -14.92 -22.15 -21.89
CA GLU A 173 -13.52 -22.33 -22.32
C GLU A 173 -12.69 -21.03 -22.43
N SER A 174 -12.58 -20.28 -21.33
CA SER A 174 -11.39 -19.43 -21.17
C SER A 174 -10.20 -20.32 -20.82
N ASP A 175 -9.18 -20.36 -21.70
CA ASP A 175 -7.89 -21.06 -21.48
C ASP A 175 -6.98 -20.28 -20.50
N PHE A 176 -7.58 -19.57 -19.53
CA PHE A 176 -6.84 -18.80 -18.54
C PHE A 176 -6.22 -19.74 -17.50
N ASP A 177 -4.90 -19.88 -17.54
CA ASP A 177 -4.14 -20.55 -16.49
C ASP A 177 -4.05 -19.66 -15.25
N LEU A 178 -4.70 -20.10 -14.16
CA LEU A 178 -4.70 -19.43 -12.86
C LEU A 178 -3.29 -19.18 -12.31
N ASN A 179 -2.30 -20.02 -12.67
CA ASN A 179 -0.92 -19.82 -12.22
C ASN A 179 -0.30 -18.53 -12.78
N ASN A 180 -0.78 -18.06 -13.93
CA ASN A 180 -0.31 -16.82 -14.54
C ASN A 180 -0.89 -15.58 -13.85
N TYR A 181 -1.90 -15.70 -12.98
CA TYR A 181 -2.45 -14.54 -12.26
C TYR A 181 -1.39 -13.86 -11.38
N ALA A 182 -0.38 -14.60 -10.91
CA ALA A 182 0.74 -14.03 -10.15
C ALA A 182 1.59 -13.01 -10.94
N ILE A 183 1.49 -13.00 -12.27
CA ILE A 183 2.12 -12.00 -13.15
C ILE A 183 1.32 -10.68 -13.12
N ILE A 184 -0.01 -10.76 -12.98
CA ILE A 184 -0.89 -9.59 -12.82
C ILE A 184 -0.76 -9.05 -11.41
N ASP A 185 -0.97 -9.89 -10.40
CA ASP A 185 -0.86 -9.52 -8.98
C ASP A 185 -0.22 -10.67 -8.19
N GLU A 186 1.04 -10.47 -7.80
CA GLU A 186 1.85 -11.43 -7.04
C GLU A 186 1.17 -11.83 -5.72
N ARG A 187 0.50 -10.89 -5.04
CA ARG A 187 -0.09 -11.15 -3.71
C ARG A 187 -1.34 -11.99 -3.83
N ILE A 188 -2.20 -11.69 -4.80
CA ILE A 188 -3.34 -12.56 -5.10
C ILE A 188 -2.83 -13.92 -5.56
N GLY A 189 -1.79 -13.98 -6.41
CA GLY A 189 -1.12 -15.23 -6.77
C GLY A 189 -0.67 -16.06 -5.57
N ALA A 190 -0.09 -15.42 -4.55
CA ALA A 190 0.30 -16.07 -3.30
C ALA A 190 -0.91 -16.57 -2.48
N ILE A 191 -2.05 -15.85 -2.49
CA ILE A 191 -3.30 -16.34 -1.89
C ILE A 191 -3.77 -17.60 -2.63
N LEU A 192 -3.78 -17.58 -3.96
CA LEU A 192 -4.19 -18.74 -4.77
C LEU A 192 -3.34 -19.97 -4.47
N GLN A 193 -2.03 -19.82 -4.33
CA GLN A 193 -1.13 -20.91 -3.92
C GLN A 193 -1.46 -21.43 -2.52
N ARG A 194 -1.69 -20.54 -1.53
CA ARG A 194 -2.07 -20.96 -0.17
C ARG A 194 -3.40 -21.72 -0.14
N LEU A 195 -4.32 -21.41 -1.05
CA LEU A 195 -5.58 -22.14 -1.19
C LEU A 195 -5.38 -23.57 -1.73
N ASP A 196 -4.25 -23.90 -2.34
CA ASP A 196 -3.94 -25.30 -2.69
C ASP A 196 -3.54 -26.12 -1.46
N ASP A 197 -2.79 -25.50 -0.55
CA ASP A 197 -2.09 -26.20 0.53
C ASP A 197 -2.81 -26.18 1.89
N ASP A 198 -3.71 -25.22 2.15
CA ASP A 198 -4.38 -25.05 3.45
C ASP A 198 -5.90 -25.26 3.36
N PRO A 199 -6.42 -26.48 3.63
CA PRO A 199 -7.84 -26.79 3.57
C PRO A 199 -8.71 -25.91 4.47
N LYS A 200 -8.21 -25.52 5.65
CA LYS A 200 -8.97 -24.65 6.56
C LYS A 200 -9.10 -23.25 5.99
N LEU A 201 -8.05 -22.75 5.33
CA LEU A 201 -8.13 -21.47 4.64
C LEU A 201 -9.13 -21.54 3.48
N ARG A 202 -9.16 -22.65 2.72
CA ARG A 202 -10.15 -22.86 1.65
C ARG A 202 -11.56 -22.71 2.18
N ASP A 203 -11.90 -23.40 3.27
CA ASP A 203 -13.24 -23.34 3.87
C ASP A 203 -13.60 -21.92 4.31
N THR A 204 -12.67 -21.22 4.97
CA THR A 204 -12.85 -19.82 5.41
C THR A 204 -13.01 -18.87 4.21
N MET A 205 -12.28 -19.09 3.12
CA MET A 205 -12.41 -18.30 1.89
C MET A 205 -13.73 -18.58 1.17
N ILE A 206 -14.16 -19.85 1.09
CA ILE A 206 -15.48 -20.22 0.54
C ILE A 206 -16.60 -19.52 1.31
N GLU A 207 -16.54 -19.52 2.65
CA GLU A 207 -17.49 -18.80 3.50
C GLU A 207 -17.53 -17.31 3.14
N PHE A 208 -16.35 -16.66 3.13
CA PHE A 208 -16.23 -15.23 2.80
C PHE A 208 -16.82 -14.89 1.42
N LEU A 209 -16.43 -15.62 0.37
CA LEU A 209 -16.88 -15.34 -1.00
C LEU A 209 -18.38 -15.55 -1.18
N ASN A 210 -18.97 -16.55 -0.50
CA ASN A 210 -20.41 -16.77 -0.51
C ASN A 210 -21.18 -15.66 0.22
N HIS A 211 -20.66 -15.17 1.35
CA HIS A 211 -21.26 -14.06 2.08
C HIS A 211 -21.16 -12.76 1.29
N TYR A 212 -20.01 -12.54 0.63
CA TYR A 212 -19.83 -11.39 -0.24
C TYR A 212 -20.77 -11.45 -1.45
N ARG A 213 -20.94 -12.59 -2.10
CA ARG A 213 -21.88 -12.72 -3.23
C ARG A 213 -23.31 -12.36 -2.83
N ASP A 214 -23.77 -12.86 -1.67
CA ASP A 214 -25.09 -12.53 -1.13
C ASP A 214 -25.23 -11.02 -0.84
N PHE A 215 -24.21 -10.41 -0.23
CA PHE A 215 -24.17 -8.96 0.00
C PHE A 215 -24.23 -8.17 -1.31
N TYR A 216 -23.41 -8.53 -2.30
CA TYR A 216 -23.35 -7.88 -3.60
C TYR A 216 -24.70 -7.97 -4.32
N GLN A 217 -25.32 -9.16 -4.36
CA GLN A 217 -26.63 -9.35 -4.99
C GLN A 217 -27.75 -8.51 -4.35
N LYS A 218 -27.65 -8.22 -3.04
CA LYS A 218 -28.63 -7.39 -2.32
C LYS A 218 -28.41 -5.89 -2.50
N THR A 219 -27.19 -5.45 -2.79
CA THR A 219 -26.80 -4.04 -2.67
C THR A 219 -26.19 -3.42 -3.91
N ASP A 220 -25.67 -4.24 -4.82
CA ASP A 220 -24.81 -3.87 -5.95
C ASP A 220 -23.48 -3.21 -5.52
N ILE A 221 -23.12 -3.24 -4.23
CA ILE A 221 -21.91 -2.60 -3.69
C ILE A 221 -20.70 -3.52 -3.84
N ILE A 222 -19.65 -3.01 -4.48
CA ILE A 222 -18.33 -3.64 -4.53
C ILE A 222 -17.61 -3.24 -3.24
N LEU A 223 -17.33 -4.21 -2.38
CA LEU A 223 -16.50 -4.03 -1.21
C LEU A 223 -15.06 -3.70 -1.63
N ASP A 224 -14.52 -2.66 -1.00
CA ASP A 224 -13.09 -2.39 -0.99
C ASP A 224 -12.40 -3.47 -0.17
N ALA A 225 -11.67 -4.35 -0.86
CA ALA A 225 -10.95 -5.44 -0.22
C ALA A 225 -9.53 -5.05 0.20
N MET A 226 -9.08 -3.83 -0.12
CA MET A 226 -7.72 -3.39 0.13
C MET A 226 -7.53 -2.94 1.58
N GLY A 227 -6.49 -3.44 2.23
CA GLY A 227 -6.10 -3.02 3.59
C GLY A 227 -6.70 -3.89 4.69
N PHE A 228 -5.91 -4.09 5.75
CA PHE A 228 -6.30 -4.89 6.92
C PHE A 228 -7.54 -4.34 7.63
N GLU A 229 -7.77 -3.04 7.56
CA GLU A 229 -8.93 -2.36 8.14
C GLU A 229 -10.25 -2.66 7.41
N ASN A 230 -10.17 -3.17 6.18
CA ASN A 230 -11.31 -3.46 5.34
C ASN A 230 -11.66 -4.94 5.35
N ILE A 231 -10.72 -5.82 4.95
CA ILE A 231 -10.94 -7.27 4.95
C ILE A 231 -9.67 -7.97 5.44
N LEU A 232 -9.76 -8.61 6.61
CA LEU A 232 -8.65 -9.26 7.28
C LEU A 232 -8.89 -10.77 7.41
N PHE A 233 -8.02 -11.58 6.83
CA PHE A 233 -7.90 -13.01 7.14
C PHE A 233 -6.79 -13.20 8.16
N PHE A 234 -7.03 -13.99 9.20
CA PHE A 234 -6.06 -14.20 10.27
C PHE A 234 -6.22 -15.56 10.92
N LYS A 235 -5.13 -16.05 11.53
CA LYS A 235 -5.22 -17.16 12.48
C LYS A 235 -5.50 -16.60 13.87
N ASP A 236 -6.54 -17.10 14.51
CA ASP A 236 -6.84 -16.79 15.90
C ASP A 236 -5.85 -17.47 16.86
N GLU A 237 -6.11 -17.35 18.17
CA GLU A 237 -5.26 -17.93 19.22
C GLU A 237 -5.22 -19.46 19.20
N THR A 238 -6.23 -20.12 18.62
CA THR A 238 -6.26 -21.58 18.44
C THR A 238 -5.59 -22.03 17.15
N GLY A 239 -5.19 -21.09 16.30
CA GLY A 239 -4.54 -21.34 15.02
C GLY A 239 -5.51 -21.60 13.87
N ASP A 240 -6.81 -21.35 14.07
CA ASP A 240 -7.84 -21.53 13.06
C ASP A 240 -8.01 -20.26 12.22
N TRP A 241 -8.28 -20.45 10.93
CA TRP A 241 -8.48 -19.34 10.01
C TRP A 241 -9.84 -18.68 10.23
N GLN A 242 -9.79 -17.39 10.48
CA GLN A 242 -10.93 -16.50 10.60
C GLN A 242 -10.81 -15.38 9.57
N PHE A 243 -11.93 -14.69 9.32
CA PHE A 243 -11.89 -13.41 8.64
C PHE A 243 -12.75 -12.36 9.37
N LYS A 244 -12.42 -11.09 9.14
CA LYS A 244 -13.14 -9.93 9.66
C LYS A 244 -13.32 -8.88 8.56
N VAL A 245 -14.55 -8.38 8.40
CA VAL A 245 -14.90 -7.28 7.48
C VAL A 245 -15.11 -6.00 8.30
N GLY A 246 -14.36 -4.96 7.98
CA GLY A 246 -14.40 -3.63 8.60
C GLY A 246 -14.95 -2.57 7.65
N SER A 247 -14.17 -1.52 7.38
CA SER A 247 -14.61 -0.33 6.62
C SER A 247 -14.61 -0.52 5.10
N ALA A 248 -15.13 -1.66 4.64
CA ALA A 248 -15.08 -2.09 3.25
C ALA A 248 -16.15 -1.45 2.34
N ILE A 249 -17.14 -0.72 2.89
CA ILE A 249 -18.16 -0.04 2.09
C ILE A 249 -17.64 1.33 1.64
N LYS A 250 -17.50 1.51 0.32
CA LYS A 250 -17.17 2.78 -0.34
C LYS A 250 -18.32 3.21 -1.27
N HIS A 251 -18.02 4.00 -2.29
CA HIS A 251 -18.96 4.43 -3.33
C HIS A 251 -19.04 3.46 -4.52
N ASP A 252 -18.17 2.45 -4.58
CA ASP A 252 -18.09 1.56 -5.73
C ASP A 252 -19.32 0.63 -5.84
N THR A 253 -20.01 0.68 -7.00
CA THR A 253 -21.13 -0.22 -7.33
C THR A 253 -20.95 -0.85 -8.71
N GLY A 254 -21.49 -2.04 -8.92
CA GLY A 254 -21.41 -2.72 -10.22
C GLY A 254 -22.14 -1.99 -11.32
N LYS A 255 -23.31 -1.40 -11.03
CA LYS A 255 -24.04 -0.53 -11.96
C LYS A 255 -23.19 0.65 -12.40
N TYR A 256 -22.59 1.38 -11.46
CA TYR A 256 -21.77 2.53 -11.81
C TYR A 256 -20.49 2.12 -12.55
N THR A 257 -19.89 0.97 -12.24
CA THR A 257 -18.77 0.42 -13.03
C THR A 257 -19.18 0.22 -14.49
N ASN A 258 -20.33 -0.42 -14.74
CA ASN A 258 -20.81 -0.61 -16.10
C ASN A 258 -21.09 0.73 -16.81
N GLU A 259 -21.75 1.68 -16.14
CA GLU A 259 -22.01 3.01 -16.70
C GLU A 259 -20.70 3.73 -17.06
N LEU A 260 -19.72 3.66 -16.17
CA LEU A 260 -18.41 4.26 -16.37
C LEU A 260 -17.69 3.63 -17.56
N PHE A 261 -17.49 2.31 -17.59
CA PHE A 261 -16.80 1.63 -18.69
C PHE A 261 -17.52 1.78 -20.04
N ASN A 262 -18.86 1.78 -20.06
CA ASN A 262 -19.62 2.13 -21.28
C ASN A 262 -19.35 3.59 -21.74
N ALA A 263 -19.24 4.54 -20.81
CA ALA A 263 -18.88 5.91 -21.13
C ALA A 263 -17.42 6.04 -21.59
N MET A 264 -16.50 5.24 -21.04
CA MET A 264 -15.10 5.19 -21.47
C MET A 264 -14.97 4.70 -22.90
N HIS A 265 -15.63 3.58 -23.21
CA HIS A 265 -15.68 3.00 -24.55
C HIS A 265 -16.20 3.98 -25.62
N THR A 266 -17.13 4.86 -25.25
CA THR A 266 -17.69 5.89 -26.14
C THR A 266 -16.95 7.24 -26.09
N GLY A 267 -15.84 7.34 -25.34
CA GLY A 267 -15.01 8.54 -25.23
C GLY A 267 -15.62 9.70 -24.44
N LYS A 268 -16.59 9.42 -23.57
CA LYS A 268 -17.39 10.44 -22.84
C LYS A 268 -17.10 10.52 -21.34
N VAL A 269 -15.96 10.02 -20.89
CA VAL A 269 -15.56 10.06 -19.47
C VAL A 269 -14.61 11.23 -19.18
N ASP A 270 -14.81 11.90 -18.05
CA ASP A 270 -13.79 12.79 -17.47
C ASP A 270 -13.04 12.06 -16.35
N LEU A 271 -11.83 11.59 -16.65
CA LEU A 271 -10.95 10.91 -15.68
C LEU A 271 -10.17 11.92 -14.81
N ASN A 272 -10.39 13.22 -14.95
CA ASN A 272 -9.92 14.20 -13.96
C ASN A 272 -10.84 14.27 -12.74
N GLU A 273 -12.07 13.77 -12.85
CA GLU A 273 -12.96 13.62 -11.71
C GLU A 273 -12.46 12.49 -10.81
N PHE A 274 -12.19 12.81 -9.53
CA PHE A 274 -11.64 11.88 -8.56
C PHE A 274 -12.49 10.59 -8.43
N VAL A 275 -13.82 10.72 -8.44
CA VAL A 275 -14.74 9.59 -8.32
C VAL A 275 -14.62 8.66 -9.53
N ASN A 276 -14.71 9.19 -10.75
CA ASN A 276 -14.53 8.40 -11.98
C ASN A 276 -13.17 7.70 -11.99
N PHE A 277 -12.10 8.44 -11.66
CA PHE A 277 -10.75 7.88 -11.67
C PHE A 277 -10.59 6.73 -10.66
N THR A 278 -10.95 6.97 -9.40
CA THR A 278 -10.84 5.96 -8.34
C THR A 278 -11.74 4.76 -8.59
N HIS A 279 -12.93 4.96 -9.15
CA HIS A 279 -13.84 3.89 -9.50
C HIS A 279 -13.31 3.02 -10.64
N ALA A 280 -12.84 3.65 -11.72
CA ALA A 280 -12.22 2.94 -12.85
C ALA A 280 -10.96 2.16 -12.43
N TYR A 281 -10.33 2.61 -11.34
CA TYR A 281 -9.12 2.02 -10.78
C TYR A 281 -9.39 0.84 -9.86
N PHE A 282 -10.16 1.04 -8.79
CA PHE A 282 -10.31 0.05 -7.73
C PHE A 282 -11.34 -1.02 -8.05
N SER A 283 -12.40 -0.69 -8.79
CA SER A 283 -13.47 -1.66 -9.07
C SER A 283 -12.98 -2.89 -9.86
N PRO A 284 -12.23 -2.74 -10.98
CA PRO A 284 -11.71 -3.89 -11.72
C PRO A 284 -10.81 -4.80 -10.85
N ALA A 285 -9.94 -4.19 -10.06
CA ALA A 285 -8.98 -4.89 -9.21
C ALA A 285 -9.71 -5.70 -8.13
N ASN A 286 -10.66 -5.06 -7.42
CA ASN A 286 -11.49 -5.70 -6.40
C ASN A 286 -12.32 -6.87 -6.98
N ILE A 287 -12.96 -6.67 -8.14
CA ILE A 287 -13.77 -7.70 -8.81
C ILE A 287 -12.90 -8.92 -9.15
N ARG A 288 -11.77 -8.70 -9.83
CA ARG A 288 -10.91 -9.83 -10.24
C ARG A 288 -10.29 -10.56 -9.09
N ALA A 289 -9.83 -9.86 -8.04
CA ALA A 289 -9.23 -10.48 -6.86
C ALA A 289 -10.18 -11.47 -6.18
N VAL A 290 -11.47 -11.17 -6.07
CA VAL A 290 -12.43 -12.10 -5.47
C VAL A 290 -12.90 -13.17 -6.45
N ASN A 291 -13.08 -12.83 -7.72
CA ASN A 291 -13.53 -13.78 -8.73
C ASN A 291 -12.45 -14.82 -9.08
N VAL A 292 -11.15 -14.46 -9.04
CA VAL A 292 -10.07 -15.44 -9.26
C VAL A 292 -9.96 -16.41 -8.10
N CYS A 293 -10.18 -15.96 -6.87
CA CYS A 293 -10.31 -16.84 -5.71
C CYS A 293 -11.53 -17.76 -5.82
N ALA A 294 -12.68 -17.25 -6.30
CA ALA A 294 -13.87 -18.06 -6.54
C ALA A 294 -13.60 -19.14 -7.61
N MET A 295 -13.00 -18.77 -8.73
CA MET A 295 -12.61 -19.68 -9.81
C MET A 295 -11.66 -20.78 -9.32
N LYS A 296 -10.63 -20.41 -8.53
CA LYS A 296 -9.69 -21.36 -7.91
C LYS A 296 -10.37 -22.39 -7.00
N LEU A 297 -11.45 -21.99 -6.35
CA LEU A 297 -12.22 -22.83 -5.44
C LEU A 297 -13.38 -23.57 -6.12
N GLY A 298 -13.55 -23.41 -7.45
CA GLY A 298 -14.64 -24.02 -8.21
C GLY A 298 -16.02 -23.44 -7.87
N LEU A 299 -16.06 -22.17 -7.46
CA LEU A 299 -17.30 -21.43 -7.17
C LEU A 299 -17.69 -20.54 -8.35
N GLU A 300 -18.99 -20.23 -8.44
CA GLU A 300 -19.48 -19.15 -9.31
C GLU A 300 -18.80 -17.81 -8.98
N PRO A 301 -18.65 -16.88 -9.93
CA PRO A 301 -18.14 -15.54 -9.66
C PRO A 301 -18.92 -14.85 -8.52
N VAL A 302 -18.23 -14.02 -7.74
CA VAL A 302 -18.85 -13.19 -6.70
C VAL A 302 -19.62 -12.03 -7.33
N ILE A 303 -19.03 -11.43 -8.39
CA ILE A 303 -19.61 -10.33 -9.17
C ILE A 303 -19.60 -10.79 -10.64
N ASP A 304 -20.77 -11.02 -11.24
CA ASP A 304 -20.93 -11.67 -12.56
C ASP A 304 -21.65 -10.81 -13.61
N ASN A 305 -21.99 -9.57 -13.26
CA ASN A 305 -22.81 -8.65 -14.04
C ASN A 305 -22.07 -7.34 -14.40
N VAL A 306 -20.75 -7.31 -14.24
CA VAL A 306 -19.90 -6.15 -14.58
C VAL A 306 -19.02 -6.51 -15.77
N THR A 307 -19.06 -5.70 -16.82
CA THR A 307 -18.22 -5.87 -18.01
C THR A 307 -17.12 -4.82 -18.03
N ILE A 308 -15.86 -5.26 -18.21
CA ILE A 308 -14.68 -4.40 -18.23
C ILE A 308 -13.85 -4.78 -19.47
N ASP A 309 -13.65 -3.81 -20.36
CA ASP A 309 -12.76 -3.95 -21.52
C ASP A 309 -11.32 -3.63 -21.11
N SER A 310 -10.36 -4.50 -21.42
CA SER A 310 -8.95 -4.24 -21.10
C SER A 310 -8.36 -3.12 -21.96
N GLU A 311 -8.91 -2.83 -23.13
CA GLU A 311 -8.49 -1.69 -23.94
C GLU A 311 -8.82 -0.37 -23.23
N ASP A 312 -9.98 -0.30 -22.55
CA ASP A 312 -10.35 0.85 -21.72
C ASP A 312 -9.39 0.99 -20.54
N LEU A 313 -9.04 -0.12 -19.86
CA LEU A 313 -8.03 -0.13 -18.79
C LEU A 313 -6.66 0.38 -19.29
N LEU A 314 -6.22 -0.11 -20.45
CA LEU A 314 -4.97 0.33 -21.06
C LEU A 314 -5.03 1.83 -21.37
N ALA A 315 -6.13 2.32 -21.93
CA ALA A 315 -6.32 3.74 -22.21
C ALA A 315 -6.28 4.60 -20.94
N ILE A 316 -6.81 4.12 -19.81
CA ILE A 316 -6.73 4.84 -18.51
C ILE A 316 -5.28 4.84 -18.00
N SER A 317 -4.57 3.70 -18.06
CA SER A 317 -3.18 3.61 -17.61
C SER A 317 -2.28 4.63 -18.33
N GLN A 318 -2.57 4.90 -19.61
CA GLN A 318 -1.84 5.88 -20.41
C GLN A 318 -2.23 7.33 -20.13
N LYS A 319 -3.37 7.57 -19.47
CA LYS A 319 -3.82 8.90 -19.03
C LYS A 319 -3.32 9.28 -17.63
N LEU A 320 -2.63 8.38 -16.94
CA LEU A 320 -1.95 8.70 -15.68
C LEU A 320 -0.97 9.86 -15.85
N SER A 321 -0.66 10.53 -14.73
CA SER A 321 0.30 11.61 -14.74
C SER A 321 1.66 11.12 -15.26
N ILE A 322 2.49 12.03 -15.79
CA ILE A 322 3.79 11.63 -16.32
C ILE A 322 4.66 11.02 -15.20
N GLY A 323 4.59 11.57 -13.98
CA GLY A 323 5.31 11.03 -12.83
C GLY A 323 4.87 9.62 -12.44
N GLU A 324 3.55 9.35 -12.47
CA GLU A 324 3.01 8.01 -12.21
C GLU A 324 3.45 6.99 -13.26
N ARG A 325 3.40 7.36 -14.55
CA ARG A 325 3.89 6.49 -15.63
C ARG A 325 5.37 6.20 -15.49
N MET A 326 6.21 7.22 -15.24
CA MET A 326 7.64 7.02 -14.95
C MET A 326 7.88 6.07 -13.78
N LEU A 327 7.12 6.23 -12.69
CA LEU A 327 7.26 5.42 -11.48
C LEU A 327 6.92 3.96 -11.73
N ALA A 328 5.88 3.66 -12.51
CA ALA A 328 5.53 2.29 -12.84
C ALA A 328 6.69 1.56 -13.53
N TYR A 329 7.27 2.16 -14.57
CA TYR A 329 8.45 1.60 -15.25
C TYR A 329 9.65 1.42 -14.29
N ALA A 330 9.90 2.40 -13.41
CA ALA A 330 10.96 2.30 -12.40
C ALA A 330 10.74 1.15 -11.40
N ARG A 331 9.50 0.88 -10.98
CA ARG A 331 9.17 -0.23 -10.04
C ARG A 331 9.54 -1.59 -10.61
N HIS A 332 9.40 -1.76 -11.93
CA HIS A 332 9.77 -2.99 -12.64
C HIS A 332 11.21 -3.00 -13.16
N GLY A 333 12.01 -1.97 -12.81
CA GLY A 333 13.42 -1.89 -13.17
C GLY A 333 13.69 -1.47 -14.62
N ASP A 334 12.67 -1.03 -15.36
CA ASP A 334 12.82 -0.52 -16.72
C ASP A 334 13.18 0.98 -16.70
N PHE A 335 14.44 1.24 -16.36
CA PHE A 335 14.97 2.60 -16.32
C PHE A 335 15.18 3.20 -17.71
N GLU A 336 15.29 2.38 -18.76
CA GLU A 336 15.42 2.86 -20.15
C GLU A 336 14.13 3.56 -20.58
N LYS A 337 12.97 2.89 -20.40
CA LYS A 337 11.68 3.48 -20.73
C LYS A 337 11.30 4.62 -19.79
N MET A 338 11.66 4.52 -18.50
CA MET A 338 11.49 5.62 -17.56
C MET A 338 12.27 6.86 -18.01
N ASP A 339 13.54 6.71 -18.38
CA ASP A 339 14.38 7.80 -18.87
C ASP A 339 13.86 8.36 -20.20
N GLN A 340 13.34 7.50 -21.10
CA GLN A 340 12.67 7.95 -22.32
C GLN A 340 11.50 8.89 -22.00
N ILE A 341 10.57 8.46 -21.13
CA ILE A 341 9.41 9.28 -20.73
C ILE A 341 9.87 10.59 -20.09
N LEU A 342 10.88 10.54 -19.22
CA LEU A 342 11.47 11.70 -18.57
C LEU A 342 12.01 12.72 -19.58
N GLN A 343 12.77 12.28 -20.59
CA GLN A 343 13.35 13.19 -21.58
C GLN A 343 12.29 13.77 -22.53
N GLU A 344 11.34 12.97 -23.01
CA GLU A 344 10.29 13.40 -23.92
C GLU A 344 9.36 14.45 -23.29
N ASN A 345 9.19 14.40 -21.95
CA ASN A 345 8.22 15.24 -21.23
C ASN A 345 8.89 16.27 -20.29
N LYS A 346 10.21 16.43 -20.39
CA LYS A 346 11.01 17.23 -19.45
C LYS A 346 10.49 18.65 -19.22
N GLU A 347 10.01 19.31 -20.28
CA GLU A 347 9.51 20.69 -20.22
C GLU A 347 8.11 20.80 -19.60
N GLN A 348 7.38 19.68 -19.49
CA GLN A 348 6.04 19.61 -18.89
C GLN A 348 6.10 19.22 -17.40
N LEU A 349 7.19 18.59 -16.97
CA LEU A 349 7.36 18.08 -15.61
C LEU A 349 7.59 19.20 -14.59
N SER A 350 6.89 19.09 -13.47
CA SER A 350 6.95 20.05 -12.35
C SER A 350 6.67 19.36 -11.02
N PHE A 351 7.06 19.99 -9.92
CA PHE A 351 6.56 19.67 -8.60
C PHE A 351 5.18 20.30 -8.46
N ASN A 352 4.14 19.51 -8.76
CA ASN A 352 2.73 19.90 -8.68
C ASN A 352 1.97 18.88 -7.83
N ILE A 353 0.69 19.14 -7.54
CA ILE A 353 -0.15 18.27 -6.69
C ILE A 353 -0.29 16.82 -7.18
N ARG A 354 -0.21 16.58 -8.50
CA ARG A 354 -0.31 15.24 -9.09
C ARG A 354 1.00 14.46 -9.03
N ASP A 355 2.15 15.10 -9.23
CA ASP A 355 3.42 14.40 -9.47
C ASP A 355 4.46 14.50 -8.36
N PHE A 356 4.35 15.45 -7.41
CA PHE A 356 5.45 15.78 -6.49
C PHE A 356 6.00 14.55 -5.74
N TRP A 357 5.13 13.62 -5.38
CA TRP A 357 5.44 12.43 -4.59
C TRP A 357 6.15 11.33 -5.40
N ALA A 358 5.96 11.27 -6.72
CA ALA A 358 6.49 10.20 -7.56
C ALA A 358 8.02 10.27 -7.66
N TYR A 359 8.57 11.48 -7.65
CA TYR A 359 9.99 11.68 -7.92
C TYR A 359 10.92 11.07 -6.87
N SER A 360 10.55 11.15 -5.59
CA SER A 360 11.33 10.55 -4.50
C SER A 360 11.25 9.02 -4.55
N GLN A 361 10.09 8.47 -4.93
CA GLN A 361 9.90 7.03 -5.07
C GLN A 361 10.68 6.45 -6.24
N ILE A 362 10.73 7.14 -7.39
CA ILE A 362 11.60 6.73 -8.50
C ILE A 362 13.06 6.68 -8.03
N ALA A 363 13.51 7.68 -7.25
CA ALA A 363 14.87 7.67 -6.69
C ALA A 363 15.11 6.50 -5.73
N ASP A 364 14.08 6.02 -5.02
CA ASP A 364 14.17 4.80 -4.19
C ASP A 364 14.27 3.55 -5.07
N GLU A 365 13.52 3.47 -6.17
CA GLU A 365 13.58 2.34 -7.10
C GLU A 365 14.97 2.21 -7.75
N TYR A 366 15.65 3.33 -8.08
CA TYR A 366 17.07 3.28 -8.51
C TYR A 366 17.97 2.57 -7.50
N ILE A 367 17.76 2.80 -6.20
CA ILE A 367 18.55 2.18 -5.14
C ILE A 367 18.16 0.71 -4.99
N LYS A 368 16.85 0.42 -4.96
CA LYS A 368 16.30 -0.92 -4.79
C LYS A 368 16.73 -1.88 -5.89
N HIS A 369 16.78 -1.40 -7.14
CA HIS A 369 17.22 -2.18 -8.30
C HIS A 369 18.74 -2.13 -8.54
N GLY A 370 19.51 -1.58 -7.60
CA GLY A 370 20.97 -1.59 -7.66
C GLY A 370 21.57 -0.83 -8.85
N GLN A 371 20.87 0.20 -9.34
CA GLN A 371 21.33 0.96 -10.49
C GLN A 371 22.66 1.69 -10.20
N PRO A 372 23.50 1.93 -11.23
CA PRO A 372 24.77 2.61 -11.05
C PRO A 372 24.59 3.98 -10.36
N PRO A 373 25.48 4.38 -9.42
CA PRO A 373 25.38 5.66 -8.73
C PRO A 373 25.30 6.88 -9.68
N LEU A 374 25.93 6.78 -10.85
CA LEU A 374 25.87 7.82 -11.87
C LEU A 374 24.47 7.96 -12.49
N ALA A 375 23.73 6.85 -12.67
CA ALA A 375 22.37 6.88 -13.20
C ALA A 375 21.42 7.62 -12.24
N LEU A 376 21.46 7.25 -10.95
CA LEU A 376 20.72 7.97 -9.91
C LEU A 376 21.13 9.45 -9.85
N LYS A 377 22.42 9.76 -9.99
CA LYS A 377 22.89 11.15 -10.02
C LYS A 377 22.26 11.93 -11.18
N ASN A 378 22.25 11.38 -12.39
CA ASN A 378 21.68 12.02 -13.57
C ASN A 378 20.17 12.28 -13.42
N TYR A 379 19.45 11.31 -12.85
CA TYR A 379 18.04 11.46 -12.51
C TYR A 379 17.82 12.61 -11.51
N LEU A 380 18.55 12.60 -10.38
CA LEU A 380 18.46 13.64 -9.35
C LEU A 380 18.83 15.03 -9.89
N ASP A 381 19.87 15.13 -10.72
CA ASP A 381 20.28 16.37 -11.37
C ASP A 381 19.21 16.92 -12.32
N THR A 382 18.45 16.03 -12.96
CA THR A 382 17.36 16.40 -13.87
C THR A 382 16.14 16.88 -13.09
N VAL A 383 15.64 16.07 -12.17
CA VAL A 383 14.44 16.39 -11.37
C VAL A 383 14.63 17.66 -10.53
N ASN A 384 15.83 17.88 -10.00
CA ASN A 384 16.10 19.09 -9.23
C ASN A 384 15.97 20.39 -10.02
N LYS A 385 15.90 20.35 -11.35
CA LYS A 385 15.65 21.53 -12.18
C LYS A 385 14.16 21.81 -12.42
N PHE A 386 13.27 20.88 -12.08
CA PHE A 386 11.84 21.06 -12.32
C PHE A 386 11.26 22.23 -11.50
N PRO A 387 10.39 23.06 -12.10
CA PRO A 387 9.72 24.14 -11.39
C PRO A 387 8.71 23.61 -10.38
N VAL A 388 8.31 24.46 -9.43
CA VAL A 388 7.20 24.21 -8.50
C VAL A 388 5.96 24.90 -9.04
N VAL A 389 4.84 24.16 -9.15
CA VAL A 389 3.53 24.68 -9.57
C VAL A 389 2.54 24.41 -8.43
N LEU A 390 2.03 25.49 -7.84
CA LEU A 390 1.13 25.41 -6.69
C LEU A 390 -0.34 25.37 -7.14
N PRO A 391 -1.22 24.68 -6.42
CA PRO A 391 -2.64 24.66 -6.73
C PRO A 391 -3.30 26.03 -6.46
N GLU A 392 -4.32 26.35 -7.25
CA GLU A 392 -5.20 27.50 -7.05
C GLU A 392 -6.65 27.00 -6.86
N PRO A 393 -7.34 27.35 -5.75
CA PRO A 393 -6.87 28.18 -4.64
C PRO A 393 -5.81 27.48 -3.76
N PRO A 394 -4.95 28.25 -3.07
CA PRO A 394 -3.89 27.69 -2.25
C PRO A 394 -4.46 26.98 -1.02
N ASN A 395 -4.05 25.73 -0.83
CA ASN A 395 -4.21 25.00 0.42
C ASN A 395 -2.84 24.92 1.09
N GLU A 396 -2.68 25.55 2.26
CA GLU A 396 -1.40 25.69 2.95
C GLU A 396 -0.70 24.35 3.23
N GLU A 397 -1.46 23.32 3.59
CA GLU A 397 -0.92 21.98 3.85
C GLU A 397 -0.36 21.37 2.56
N ILE A 398 -1.12 21.45 1.47
CA ILE A 398 -0.70 20.94 0.16
C ILE A 398 0.51 21.71 -0.36
N VAL A 399 0.50 23.04 -0.28
CA VAL A 399 1.61 23.90 -0.71
C VAL A 399 2.89 23.52 0.04
N ARG A 400 2.81 23.38 1.37
CA ARG A 400 3.95 22.97 2.19
C ARG A 400 4.48 21.60 1.78
N ARG A 401 3.61 20.63 1.48
CA ARG A 401 4.04 19.28 1.06
C ARG A 401 4.79 19.29 -0.27
N ILE A 402 4.29 20.04 -1.26
CA ILE A 402 4.96 20.16 -2.57
C ILE A 402 6.34 20.81 -2.40
N GLN A 403 6.43 21.87 -1.59
CA GLN A 403 7.69 22.56 -1.30
C GLN A 403 8.68 21.68 -0.52
N ASN A 404 8.20 20.93 0.47
CA ASN A 404 9.03 20.00 1.23
C ASN A 404 9.60 18.92 0.31
N SER A 405 8.78 18.31 -0.54
CA SER A 405 9.25 17.31 -1.51
C SER A 405 10.33 17.85 -2.44
N LYS A 406 10.20 19.10 -2.91
CA LYS A 406 11.26 19.77 -3.68
C LYS A 406 12.55 19.90 -2.88
N THR A 407 12.44 20.30 -1.62
CA THR A 407 13.58 20.47 -0.71
C THR A 407 14.27 19.13 -0.43
N ASP A 408 13.49 18.08 -0.16
CA ASP A 408 14.00 16.73 0.09
C ASP A 408 14.79 16.19 -1.12
N MET A 409 14.33 16.47 -2.34
CA MET A 409 15.05 16.06 -3.56
C MET A 409 16.39 16.80 -3.74
N ILE A 410 16.46 18.06 -3.32
CA ILE A 410 17.71 18.84 -3.30
C ILE A 410 18.67 18.25 -2.27
N ASP A 411 18.20 17.99 -1.06
CA ASP A 411 19.00 17.42 0.02
C ASP A 411 19.51 16.02 -0.31
N ARG A 412 18.65 15.18 -0.90
CA ARG A 412 19.02 13.84 -1.37
C ARG A 412 20.13 13.88 -2.41
N ARG A 413 20.05 14.81 -3.37
CA ARG A 413 21.10 15.02 -4.37
C ARG A 413 22.41 15.49 -3.74
N ASN A 414 22.37 16.49 -2.87
CA ASN A 414 23.55 16.98 -2.16
C ASN A 414 24.23 15.87 -1.34
N MET A 415 23.43 15.02 -0.69
CA MET A 415 23.93 13.86 0.04
C MET A 415 24.54 12.81 -0.90
N HIS A 416 23.91 12.53 -2.03
CA HIS A 416 24.41 11.58 -3.03
C HIS A 416 25.74 12.05 -3.63
N ASP A 417 25.86 13.34 -3.96
CA ASP A 417 27.10 13.94 -4.46
C ASP A 417 28.24 13.80 -3.43
N LYS A 418 27.96 14.10 -2.16
CA LYS A 418 28.93 13.89 -1.06
C LYS A 418 29.37 12.42 -0.95
N LYS A 419 28.44 11.47 -1.10
CA LYS A 419 28.75 10.02 -1.09
C LYS A 419 29.65 9.63 -2.26
N ILE A 420 29.36 10.12 -3.47
CA ILE A 420 30.20 9.86 -4.65
C ILE A 420 31.60 10.45 -4.46
N MET A 421 31.70 11.70 -4.00
CA MET A 421 33.00 12.34 -3.72
C MET A 421 33.80 11.57 -2.67
N LEU A 422 33.19 11.20 -1.55
CA LEU A 422 33.85 10.42 -0.50
C LEU A 422 34.34 9.06 -1.03
N HIS A 423 33.54 8.38 -1.85
CA HIS A 423 33.96 7.12 -2.47
C HIS A 423 35.15 7.29 -3.41
N GLN A 424 35.19 8.37 -4.19
CA GLN A 424 36.31 8.71 -5.07
C GLN A 424 37.57 9.02 -4.25
N GLU A 425 37.45 9.79 -3.17
CA GLU A 425 38.55 10.07 -2.24
C GLU A 425 39.10 8.79 -1.59
N LEU A 426 38.21 7.93 -1.09
CA LEU A 426 38.60 6.64 -0.50
C LEU A 426 39.29 5.72 -1.51
N LYS A 427 38.76 5.61 -2.73
CA LYS A 427 39.41 4.88 -3.82
C LYS A 427 40.80 5.43 -4.12
N ALA A 428 40.95 6.75 -4.18
CA ALA A 428 42.24 7.39 -4.42
C ALA A 428 43.24 7.11 -3.29
N VAL A 429 42.80 7.11 -2.02
CA VAL A 429 43.62 6.74 -0.86
C VAL A 429 44.05 5.28 -0.94
N ILE A 430 43.12 4.35 -1.19
CA ILE A 430 43.43 2.90 -1.30
C ILE A 430 44.41 2.65 -2.44
N HIS A 431 44.20 3.26 -3.61
CA HIS A 431 45.13 3.14 -4.73
C HIS A 431 46.52 3.72 -4.40
N ARG A 432 46.59 4.84 -3.68
CA ARG A 432 47.87 5.39 -3.21
C ARG A 432 48.56 4.47 -2.20
N THR A 433 47.83 3.87 -1.26
CA THR A 433 48.38 2.94 -0.27
C THR A 433 48.88 1.65 -0.94
N ASN A 434 48.15 1.10 -1.90
CA ASN A 434 48.59 -0.07 -2.66
C ASN A 434 49.81 0.24 -3.53
N ALA A 435 49.82 1.38 -4.22
CA ALA A 435 50.97 1.82 -5.00
C ALA A 435 52.21 2.12 -4.13
N HIS A 436 52.04 2.60 -2.89
CA HIS A 436 53.14 2.81 -1.95
C HIS A 436 53.70 1.49 -1.41
N ASN A 437 52.83 0.50 -1.13
CA ASN A 437 53.23 -0.83 -0.69
C ASN A 437 53.95 -1.63 -1.80
N ASP A 438 53.54 -1.48 -3.06
CA ASP A 438 54.23 -2.09 -4.20
C ASP A 438 55.63 -1.46 -4.39
N ASN A 439 55.76 -0.15 -4.12
CA ASN A 439 57.04 0.56 -4.16
C ASN A 439 57.95 0.19 -2.96
N GLU A 440 57.39 -0.02 -1.76
CA GLU A 440 58.16 -0.50 -0.60
C GLU A 440 58.62 -1.95 -0.76
N GLN A 441 57.82 -2.83 -1.40
CA GLN A 441 58.28 -4.17 -1.76
C GLN A 441 59.40 -4.14 -2.82
N THR A 442 59.31 -3.27 -3.83
CA THR A 442 60.42 -3.13 -4.80
C THR A 442 61.68 -2.53 -4.19
N VAL A 443 61.57 -1.61 -3.23
CA VAL A 443 62.72 -1.05 -2.50
C VAL A 443 63.30 -2.03 -1.46
N ALA A 444 62.47 -2.88 -0.84
CA ALA A 444 62.93 -3.95 0.05
C ALA A 444 63.67 -5.05 -0.73
N VAL A 445 63.15 -5.47 -1.90
CA VAL A 445 63.83 -6.44 -2.78
C VAL A 445 65.14 -5.86 -3.35
N ALA A 446 65.18 -4.56 -3.67
CA ALA A 446 66.41 -3.90 -4.12
C ALA A 446 67.47 -3.71 -3.00
N ARG A 447 67.05 -3.67 -1.72
CA ARG A 447 67.97 -3.64 -0.58
C ARG A 447 68.51 -5.02 -0.21
N ASP A 448 67.71 -6.08 -0.35
CA ASP A 448 68.15 -7.46 -0.07
C ASP A 448 69.06 -8.05 -1.16
N GLN A 449 68.97 -7.56 -2.41
CA GLN A 449 69.87 -8.00 -3.49
C GLN A 449 71.31 -7.48 -3.39
N LYS A 450 71.62 -6.57 -2.45
CA LYS A 450 72.99 -6.08 -2.23
C LYS A 450 73.80 -6.91 -1.22
N HIS A 451 73.18 -7.92 -0.60
CA HIS A 451 73.85 -8.88 0.28
C HIS A 451 73.37 -10.31 0.03
N ARG A 452 73.80 -10.92 -1.09
CA ARG A 452 74.06 -12.37 -1.17
C ARG A 452 74.69 -12.77 -2.50
N GLU A 453 75.99 -13.02 -2.47
CA GLU A 453 76.65 -13.96 -3.39
C GLU A 453 76.37 -15.40 -2.87
N VAL A 454 75.50 -16.12 -3.59
CA VAL A 454 75.46 -17.54 -4.06
C VAL A 454 76.55 -18.52 -3.50
N PRO A 455 76.38 -19.88 -3.36
CA PRO A 455 75.41 -20.81 -4.00
C PRO A 455 74.75 -21.97 -3.17
N GLU A 456 73.73 -22.56 -3.83
CA GLU A 456 73.33 -23.99 -3.97
C GLU A 456 72.98 -24.91 -2.76
N SER A 457 71.71 -25.37 -2.70
CA SER A 457 71.25 -26.69 -3.23
C SER A 457 70.05 -27.30 -2.47
N THR A 458 69.25 -28.06 -3.23
CA THR A 458 68.31 -29.17 -2.86
C THR A 458 66.94 -28.91 -2.20
N HIS A 459 65.91 -29.02 -3.05
CA HIS A 459 64.79 -30.01 -3.06
C HIS A 459 63.79 -30.20 -1.88
N ILE A 460 62.48 -30.18 -2.29
CA ILE A 460 61.22 -30.79 -1.76
C ILE A 460 60.67 -30.25 -0.41
N ASP A 461 59.36 -30.06 -0.12
CA ASP A 461 58.09 -30.65 -0.56
C ASP A 461 56.89 -29.71 -0.26
N ALA A 462 55.73 -29.98 -0.88
CA ALA A 462 54.47 -29.24 -0.74
C ALA A 462 53.70 -29.53 0.58
N VAL A 463 53.13 -28.49 1.21
CA VAL A 463 51.95 -28.58 2.10
C VAL A 463 51.13 -27.30 1.98
N ASP A 464 49.95 -27.38 1.35
CA ASP A 464 48.94 -26.33 1.34
C ASP A 464 48.32 -26.18 2.74
N LYS A 465 48.63 -25.07 3.41
CA LYS A 465 47.85 -24.51 4.52
C LYS A 465 47.08 -23.28 4.00
N PRO A 466 45.81 -23.09 4.41
CA PRO A 466 45.08 -21.88 4.03
C PRO A 466 45.78 -20.65 4.65
N PRO A 467 45.84 -19.51 3.94
CA PRO A 467 46.52 -18.34 4.46
C PRO A 467 45.75 -17.78 5.64
N THR A 468 46.39 -17.77 6.81
CA THR A 468 45.99 -16.96 7.98
C THR A 468 45.75 -15.53 7.54
N GLU A 469 44.56 -15.00 7.83
CA GLU A 469 44.23 -13.59 7.64
C GLU A 469 45.34 -12.71 8.21
N SER A 470 45.93 -11.88 7.35
CA SER A 470 47.02 -11.02 7.77
C SER A 470 46.53 -10.01 8.82
N HIS A 471 47.36 -9.74 9.83
CA HIS A 471 47.14 -8.69 10.83
C HIS A 471 46.82 -7.30 10.21
N VAL A 472 47.13 -7.12 8.93
CA VAL A 472 46.87 -5.93 8.12
C VAL A 472 45.39 -5.80 7.75
N SER A 473 44.71 -6.91 7.43
CA SER A 473 43.27 -6.93 7.14
C SER A 473 42.47 -6.46 8.36
N GLN A 474 42.80 -6.98 9.55
CA GLN A 474 42.14 -6.61 10.81
C GLN A 474 42.39 -5.15 11.22
N LYS A 475 43.57 -4.58 10.96
CA LYS A 475 43.85 -3.15 11.18
C LYS A 475 43.06 -2.25 10.23
N MET A 476 42.92 -2.64 8.96
CA MET A 476 42.11 -1.89 7.97
C MET A 476 40.62 -1.93 8.31
N THR A 477 40.09 -3.08 8.75
CA THR A 477 38.69 -3.18 9.21
C THR A 477 38.43 -2.31 10.44
N LYS A 478 39.38 -2.23 11.37
CA LYS A 478 39.28 -1.38 12.57
C LYS A 478 39.30 0.10 12.23
N GLN A 479 40.21 0.54 11.36
CA GLN A 479 40.31 1.95 10.94
C GLN A 479 39.07 2.42 10.15
N TYR A 480 38.45 1.51 9.37
CA TYR A 480 37.17 1.74 8.71
C TYR A 480 36.02 1.89 9.73
N ARG A 481 36.00 1.05 10.77
CA ARG A 481 35.00 1.10 11.86
C ARG A 481 35.11 2.37 12.70
N ASP A 482 36.34 2.79 13.01
CA ASP A 482 36.62 3.95 13.87
C ASP A 482 36.23 5.27 13.18
N LYS A 483 36.53 5.44 11.88
CA LYS A 483 36.07 6.61 11.09
C LYS A 483 34.56 6.65 10.91
N THR A 484 33.92 5.49 10.75
CA THR A 484 32.46 5.40 10.66
C THR A 484 31.79 5.74 12.01
N GLN A 485 32.46 5.45 13.14
CA GLN A 485 31.99 5.84 14.48
C GLN A 485 32.24 7.31 14.83
N GLU A 486 33.31 7.92 14.33
CA GLU A 486 33.56 9.37 14.49
C GLU A 486 32.46 10.21 13.83
N ILE A 487 32.02 9.82 12.63
CA ILE A 487 30.90 10.47 11.91
C ILE A 487 29.58 10.36 12.69
N ARG A 488 29.38 9.26 13.44
CA ARG A 488 28.20 9.07 14.31
C ARG A 488 28.21 9.94 15.57
N LYS A 489 29.37 10.47 15.97
CA LYS A 489 29.54 11.26 17.20
C LYS A 489 29.56 12.76 16.95
N SER A 490 29.93 13.20 15.74
CA SER A 490 30.03 14.63 15.40
C SER A 490 28.72 15.26 14.91
N ASP A 491 27.67 14.47 14.69
CA ASP A 491 26.35 14.98 14.30
C ASP A 491 25.23 14.08 14.87
N PRO A 492 24.53 14.50 15.95
CA PRO A 492 23.52 13.68 16.64
C PRO A 492 22.23 13.47 15.83
N GLY A 493 22.14 14.01 14.60
CA GLY A 493 21.09 13.65 13.64
C GLY A 493 21.13 12.18 13.21
N TYR A 494 22.12 11.41 13.66
CA TYR A 494 22.23 9.96 13.51
C TYR A 494 21.27 9.20 14.45
N MET A 495 19.97 9.45 14.29
CA MET A 495 19.02 8.36 14.28
C MET A 495 18.80 8.07 12.80
N ALA A 496 18.96 6.81 12.35
CA ALA A 496 18.11 6.39 11.23
C ALA A 496 16.72 6.89 11.56
N PRO A 497 16.02 7.67 10.70
CA PRO A 497 14.66 8.09 11.02
C PRO A 497 13.95 6.81 11.45
N THR A 498 13.58 6.75 12.72
CA THR A 498 12.91 5.58 13.26
C THR A 498 11.76 5.34 12.31
N GLU A 499 11.66 4.12 11.79
CA GLU A 499 10.73 3.73 10.71
C GLU A 499 9.29 4.19 10.99
N SER A 500 8.98 4.53 12.25
CA SER A 500 7.76 5.17 12.76
C SER A 500 7.37 6.52 12.14
N SER A 501 8.27 7.43 11.75
CA SER A 501 7.84 8.75 11.23
C SER A 501 7.57 8.76 9.72
N MET A 502 8.38 8.05 8.92
CA MET A 502 8.18 7.95 7.47
C MET A 502 7.17 6.85 7.07
N ALA A 503 6.93 5.84 7.92
CA ALA A 503 5.86 4.87 7.68
C ALA A 503 4.46 5.48 7.81
N LYS A 504 4.28 6.52 8.65
CA LYS A 504 2.99 7.22 8.79
C LYS A 504 2.64 8.13 7.61
N GLU A 505 3.62 8.52 6.78
CA GLU A 505 3.38 9.28 5.54
C GLU A 505 3.16 8.38 4.32
N ARG A 506 3.65 7.12 4.35
CA ARG A 506 3.42 6.10 3.29
C ARG A 506 1.95 5.74 3.08
N GLU A 507 1.11 5.86 4.10
CA GLU A 507 -0.30 5.43 4.04
C GLU A 507 -1.25 6.56 3.61
N LYS A 508 -0.84 7.84 3.68
CA LYS A 508 -1.80 8.93 3.48
C LYS A 508 -2.11 9.24 2.02
N TYR A 509 -1.17 9.11 1.08
CA TYR A 509 -1.38 9.57 -0.31
C TYR A 509 -0.55 8.84 -1.39
N THR A 510 -0.12 7.61 -1.16
CA THR A 510 0.46 6.75 -2.20
C THR A 510 -0.50 5.63 -2.56
N PRO A 511 -0.88 5.43 -3.83
CA PRO A 511 -1.56 4.21 -4.24
C PRO A 511 -0.65 2.98 -4.12
N PHE A 512 0.69 3.11 -4.06
CA PHE A 512 1.57 1.97 -3.80
C PHE A 512 2.92 2.36 -3.18
N SER A 513 3.28 1.70 -2.08
CA SER A 513 4.65 1.22 -1.77
C SER A 513 4.61 0.43 -0.45
N THR A 514 4.60 -0.91 -0.52
CA THR A 514 4.95 -1.75 0.64
C THR A 514 5.58 -3.08 0.19
N THR A 515 6.89 -3.09 -0.04
CA THR A 515 7.68 -4.32 0.09
C THR A 515 7.90 -4.62 1.58
N PRO A 516 7.64 -5.85 2.06
CA PRO A 516 8.12 -6.30 3.37
C PRO A 516 9.63 -6.54 3.34
N LYS A 517 10.30 -6.35 4.48
CA LYS A 517 11.68 -6.83 4.68
C LYS A 517 11.68 -8.37 4.71
N PRO A 518 12.64 -9.05 4.06
CA PRO A 518 12.93 -10.44 4.39
C PRO A 518 13.57 -10.54 5.80
N PRO A 519 13.52 -11.72 6.45
CA PRO A 519 13.91 -11.94 7.84
C PRO A 519 15.33 -11.49 8.21
#